data_AF-A0A497NGZ7-F1
#
_entry.id   AF-A0A497NGZ7-F1
#
_cell.length_a   1.000
_cell.length_b   1.000
_cell.length_c   1.000
_cell.angle_alpha   90.00
_cell.angle_beta   90.00
_cell.angle_gamma   90.00
#
_symmetry.space_group_name_H-M   'P 1'
#
loop_
_entity.id
_entity.type
_entity.pdbx_description
1 polymer ?
#
loop_
_entity_poly.entity_id
_entity_poly.type
_entity_poly.pdbx_seq_one_letter_code
_entity_poly.pdbx_strand_id
1 'polypeptide(L)'
;MLEAYGGRYVEHPLVWPETVEYRLYQKRIADVAKERNTLVILPTALGKTVISALVAAEILYKYRDAKVLVMAPTRPLVMQHRNTFMRILKLRENDTVLLTGKTPPHYRMAVW
;
A
#
# COMPACT_ATOMS: atom_id res chain seq x y z
N MET A 1 22.57 -1.40 -27.80
CA MET A 1 22.37 -2.72 -27.17
C MET A 1 21.00 -2.68 -26.50
N LEU A 2 20.01 -3.27 -27.16
CA LEU A 2 18.59 -3.21 -26.77
C LEU A 2 18.39 -4.08 -25.53
N GLU A 3 18.22 -3.48 -24.36
CA GLU A 3 17.68 -4.22 -23.21
C GLU A 3 16.20 -4.52 -23.48
N ALA A 4 15.85 -5.80 -23.32
CA ALA A 4 14.59 -6.38 -23.71
C ALA A 4 13.39 -5.74 -22.98
N TYR A 5 12.34 -5.45 -23.74
CA TYR A 5 11.03 -4.98 -23.28
C TYR A 5 10.22 -6.09 -22.58
N GLY A 6 10.77 -6.66 -21.51
CA GLY A 6 10.00 -7.36 -20.49
C GLY A 6 9.88 -6.41 -19.29
N GLY A 7 8.68 -5.93 -19.00
CA GLY A 7 8.45 -5.03 -17.87
C GLY A 7 8.99 -5.67 -16.58
N ARG A 8 10.05 -5.11 -16.00
CA ARG A 8 10.52 -5.54 -14.68
C ARG A 8 9.37 -5.34 -13.69
N TYR A 9 9.15 -6.28 -12.78
CA TYR A 9 8.21 -6.13 -11.67
C TYR A 9 8.93 -5.58 -10.44
N VAL A 10 8.19 -5.04 -9.47
CA VAL A 10 8.76 -4.63 -8.18
C VAL A 10 9.14 -5.87 -7.37
N GLU A 11 10.40 -5.93 -6.96
CA GLU A 11 10.91 -6.95 -6.03
C GLU A 11 11.00 -6.36 -4.62
N HIS A 12 10.23 -6.93 -3.70
CA HIS A 12 10.27 -6.57 -2.28
C HIS A 12 9.76 -7.76 -1.44
N PRO A 13 10.34 -8.07 -0.25
CA PRO A 13 9.93 -9.21 0.56
C PRO A 13 8.43 -9.28 0.87
N LEU A 14 7.81 -8.13 1.15
CA LEU A 14 6.36 -8.00 1.41
C LEU A 14 5.49 -7.76 0.17
N VAL A 15 6.02 -7.75 -1.06
CA VAL A 15 5.22 -7.59 -2.29
C VAL A 15 5.14 -8.95 -3.01
N TRP A 16 3.94 -9.32 -3.46
CA TRP A 16 3.75 -10.53 -4.27
C TRP A 16 4.48 -10.37 -5.62
N PRO A 17 5.25 -11.39 -6.07
CA PRO A 17 5.87 -11.36 -7.39
C PRO A 17 4.84 -11.09 -8.49
N GLU A 18 5.26 -10.38 -9.54
CA GLU A 18 4.44 -10.16 -10.74
C GLU A 18 3.13 -9.37 -10.53
N THR A 19 2.95 -8.72 -9.36
CA THR A 19 1.70 -7.96 -9.07
C THR A 19 1.80 -6.47 -9.34
N VAL A 20 3.01 -5.92 -9.38
CA VAL A 20 3.26 -4.49 -9.60
C VAL A 20 4.37 -4.32 -10.63
N GLU A 21 4.01 -3.86 -11.83
CA GLU A 21 4.98 -3.45 -12.83
C GLU A 21 5.87 -2.31 -12.31
N TYR A 22 7.17 -2.43 -12.51
CA TYR A 22 8.13 -1.43 -12.09
C TYR A 22 7.97 -0.16 -12.92
N ARG A 23 7.71 0.94 -12.22
CA ARG A 23 7.72 2.29 -12.78
C ARG A 23 8.62 3.17 -11.94
N LEU A 24 9.67 3.72 -12.55
CA LEU A 24 10.69 4.50 -11.86
C LEU A 24 10.11 5.66 -11.05
N TYR A 25 9.10 6.35 -11.59
CA TYR A 25 8.46 7.47 -10.87
C TYR A 25 7.73 7.01 -9.60
N GLN A 26 7.07 5.85 -9.64
CA GLN A 26 6.38 5.30 -8.45
C GLN A 26 7.40 4.92 -7.37
N LYS A 27 8.51 4.29 -7.77
CA LYS A 27 9.60 3.94 -6.86
C LYS A 27 10.24 5.17 -6.22
N ARG A 28 10.58 6.20 -7.01
CA ARG A 28 11.17 7.44 -6.49
C ARG A 28 10.24 8.16 -5.51
N ILE A 29 8.94 8.22 -5.81
CA ILE A 29 7.97 8.83 -4.89
C ILE A 29 7.87 8.01 -3.59
N ALA A 30 7.81 6.68 -3.69
CA ALA A 30 7.75 5.82 -2.51
C ALA A 30 9.01 5.93 -1.64
N ASP A 31 10.20 6.03 -2.24
CA ASP A 31 11.47 6.22 -1.53
C ASP A 31 11.52 7.52 -0.74
N VAL A 32 10.98 8.61 -1.29
CA VAL A 32 10.88 9.88 -0.55
C VAL A 32 9.82 9.79 0.55
N ALA A 33 8.67 9.19 0.25
CA ALA A 33 7.52 9.13 1.15
C ALA A 33 7.73 8.21 2.37
N LYS A 34 8.61 7.20 2.29
CA LYS A 34 8.94 6.34 3.44
C LYS A 34 9.84 7.02 4.49
N GLU A 35 10.47 8.15 4.15
CA GLU A 35 11.43 8.84 5.03
C GLU A 35 10.84 10.07 5.71
N ARG A 36 9.82 10.70 5.12
CA ARG A 36 9.23 11.96 5.60
C ARG A 36 7.80 12.16 5.14
N ASN A 37 7.07 13.01 5.86
CA ASN A 37 5.73 13.44 5.50
C ASN A 37 5.72 14.03 4.08
N THR A 38 4.89 13.47 3.20
CA THR A 38 4.90 13.77 1.77
C THR A 38 3.48 13.89 1.23
N LEU A 39 3.19 15.01 0.55
CA LEU A 39 1.96 15.19 -0.23
C LEU A 39 2.21 14.78 -1.69
N VAL A 40 1.59 13.69 -2.13
CA VAL A 40 1.74 13.18 -3.51
C VAL A 40 0.62 13.71 -4.39
N ILE A 41 0.96 14.62 -5.31
CA ILE A 41 0.03 15.19 -6.29
C ILE A 41 0.25 14.51 -7.65
N LEU A 42 -0.67 13.63 -8.03
CA LEU A 42 -0.68 12.93 -9.32
C LEU A 42 -2.10 12.87 -9.87
N PRO A 43 -2.30 12.93 -11.21
CA PRO A 43 -3.56 12.55 -11.85
C PRO A 43 -4.10 11.19 -11.37
N THR A 44 -5.40 11.00 -11.50
CA THR A 44 -6.03 9.69 -11.28
C THR A 44 -5.47 8.68 -12.29
N ALA A 45 -5.50 7.40 -11.94
CA ALA A 45 -4.93 6.29 -12.72
C ALA A 45 -3.39 6.20 -12.82
N LEU A 46 -2.61 7.18 -12.32
CA LEU A 46 -1.13 7.07 -12.25
C LEU A 46 -0.59 6.25 -11.07
N GLY A 47 -1.46 5.52 -10.36
CA GLY A 47 -1.03 4.57 -9.34
C GLY A 47 -0.73 5.16 -7.96
N LYS A 48 -1.44 6.21 -7.52
CA LYS A 48 -1.35 6.72 -6.14
C LYS A 48 -1.51 5.61 -5.08
N THR A 49 -2.46 4.70 -5.27
CA THR A 49 -2.67 3.55 -4.38
C THR A 49 -1.49 2.58 -4.39
N VAL A 50 -0.88 2.35 -5.56
CA VAL A 50 0.32 1.51 -5.70
C VAL A 50 1.47 2.13 -4.91
N ILE A 51 1.71 3.43 -5.08
CA ILE A 51 2.73 4.17 -4.32
C ILE A 51 2.50 4.01 -2.82
N SER A 52 1.26 4.18 -2.33
CA SER A 52 0.96 3.99 -0.90
C SER A 52 1.19 2.56 -0.41
N ALA A 53 0.93 1.54 -1.25
CA ALA A 53 1.19 0.15 -0.90
C ALA A 53 2.71 -0.14 -0.84
N LEU A 54 3.50 0.45 -1.73
CA LEU A 54 4.97 0.33 -1.69
C LEU A 54 5.55 1.00 -0.44
N VAL A 55 5.05 2.19 -0.06
CA VAL A 55 5.45 2.84 1.20
C VAL A 55 5.07 1.98 2.40
N ALA A 56 3.84 1.43 2.41
CA ALA A 56 3.41 0.53 3.47
C ALA A 56 4.28 -0.72 3.57
N ALA A 57 4.66 -1.33 2.44
CA ALA A 57 5.55 -2.48 2.40
C ALA A 57 6.91 -2.18 3.04
N GLU A 58 7.51 -1.04 2.71
CA GLU A 58 8.80 -0.60 3.27
C GLU A 58 8.71 -0.37 4.78
N ILE A 59 7.67 0.32 5.25
CA ILE A 59 7.46 0.61 6.68
C ILE A 59 7.23 -0.67 7.47
N LEU A 60 6.33 -1.54 7.02
CA LEU A 60 6.00 -2.80 7.70
C LEU A 60 7.16 -3.80 7.69
N TYR A 61 7.99 -3.79 6.64
CA TYR A 61 9.17 -4.66 6.58
C TYR A 61 10.30 -4.14 7.49
N LYS A 62 10.52 -2.82 7.51
CA LYS A 62 11.59 -2.21 8.29
C LYS A 62 11.32 -2.20 9.79
N TYR A 63 10.06 -2.03 10.20
CA TYR A 63 9.68 -1.87 11.60
C TYR A 63 8.66 -2.95 12.00
N ARG A 64 9.12 -3.92 12.82
CA ARG A 64 8.35 -5.12 13.21
C ARG A 64 6.99 -4.82 13.86
N ASP A 65 6.90 -3.72 14.60
CA ASP A 65 5.70 -3.34 15.35
C ASP A 65 4.94 -2.16 14.72
N ALA A 66 5.29 -1.77 13.49
CA ALA A 66 4.60 -0.68 12.81
C ALA A 66 3.18 -1.07 12.39
N LYS A 67 2.28 -0.08 12.43
CA LYS A 67 0.92 -0.19 11.90
C LYS A 67 0.72 0.86 10.81
N VAL A 68 -0.03 0.51 9.76
CA VAL A 68 -0.37 1.41 8.66
C VAL A 68 -1.88 1.65 8.67
N LEU A 69 -2.27 2.92 8.82
CA LEU A 69 -3.66 3.35 8.72
C LEU A 69 -3.91 4.00 7.35
N VAL A 70 -4.81 3.41 6.57
CA VAL A 70 -5.29 3.98 5.30
C VAL A 70 -6.70 4.51 5.49
N MET A 71 -6.89 5.79 5.23
CA MET A 71 -8.18 6.47 5.35
C MET A 71 -8.75 6.79 3.97
N ALA A 72 -10.08 6.68 3.84
CA ALA A 72 -10.79 7.09 2.63
C ALA A 72 -12.17 7.65 2.99
N PRO A 73 -12.75 8.54 2.15
CA PRO A 73 -13.96 9.28 2.53
C PRO A 73 -15.24 8.44 2.52
N THR A 74 -15.25 7.29 1.83
CA THR A 74 -16.44 6.45 1.70
C THR A 74 -16.13 4.98 1.94
N ARG A 75 -17.10 4.22 2.46
CA ARG A 75 -16.97 2.78 2.72
C ARG A 75 -16.53 1.99 1.47
N PRO A 76 -17.08 2.20 0.26
CA PRO A 76 -16.61 1.51 -0.94
C PRO A 76 -15.13 1.76 -1.24
N LEU A 77 -14.62 2.98 -1.03
CA LEU A 77 -13.20 3.28 -1.25
C LEU A 77 -12.30 2.59 -0.23
N VAL A 78 -12.70 2.51 1.04
CA VAL A 78 -11.91 1.75 2.04
C VAL A 78 -11.83 0.27 1.63
N MET A 79 -12.93 -0.33 1.20
CA MET A 79 -12.94 -1.72 0.71
C MET A 79 -12.07 -1.89 -0.54
N GLN A 80 -12.13 -0.94 -1.48
CA GLN A 80 -11.30 -0.95 -2.68
C GLN A 80 -9.80 -0.87 -2.34
N HIS A 81 -9.42 -0.03 -1.39
CA HIS A 81 -8.04 0.05 -0.91
C HIS A 81 -7.60 -1.26 -0.24
N ARG A 82 -8.42 -1.82 0.67
CA ARG A 82 -8.13 -3.13 1.29
C ARG A 82 -7.85 -4.19 0.23
N ASN A 83 -8.74 -4.34 -0.75
CA ASN A 83 -8.60 -5.34 -1.81
C ASN A 83 -7.32 -5.11 -2.63
N THR A 84 -6.99 -3.84 -2.92
CA THR A 84 -5.75 -3.50 -3.64
C THR A 84 -4.52 -3.86 -2.82
N PHE A 85 -4.53 -3.56 -1.52
CA PHE A 85 -3.43 -3.87 -0.61
C PHE A 85 -3.24 -5.39 -0.45
N MET A 86 -4.31 -6.14 -0.22
CA MET A 86 -4.24 -7.62 -0.10
C MET A 86 -3.77 -8.29 -1.40
N ARG A 87 -4.06 -7.70 -2.55
CA ARG A 87 -3.56 -8.18 -3.86
C ARG A 87 -2.07 -7.92 -4.06
N ILE A 88 -1.55 -6.78 -3.59
CA ILE A 88 -0.17 -6.37 -3.81
C ILE A 88 0.77 -6.92 -2.72
N LEU A 89 0.32 -6.92 -1.47
CA LEU A 89 1.14 -7.19 -0.30
C LEU A 89 0.92 -8.59 0.24
N LYS A 90 1.99 -9.21 0.74
CA LYS A 90 1.99 -10.51 1.42
C LYS A 90 1.47 -10.41 2.86
N LEU A 91 0.27 -9.84 3.02
CA LEU A 91 -0.41 -9.71 4.32
C LEU A 91 -1.36 -10.88 4.53
N ARG A 92 -1.50 -11.34 5.78
CA ARG A 92 -2.53 -12.31 6.15
C ARG A 92 -3.83 -11.57 6.43
N GLU A 93 -4.97 -12.22 6.20
CA GLU A 93 -6.27 -11.61 6.47
C GLU A 93 -6.38 -11.13 7.93
N ASN A 94 -5.86 -11.93 8.87
CA ASN A 94 -5.83 -11.64 10.31
C ASN A 94 -4.95 -10.43 10.69
N ASP A 95 -4.02 -10.04 9.82
CA ASP A 95 -3.14 -8.87 10.04
C ASP A 95 -3.79 -7.57 9.55
N THR A 96 -5.03 -7.64 9.03
CA THR A 96 -5.72 -6.49 8.43
C THR A 96 -7.13 -6.32 8.97
N VAL A 97 -7.46 -5.10 9.38
CA VAL A 97 -8.80 -4.76 9.87
C VAL A 97 -9.47 -3.69 9.01
N LEU A 98 -10.76 -3.86 8.74
CA LEU A 98 -11.58 -2.85 8.06
C LEU A 98 -12.43 -2.11 9.10
N LEU A 99 -12.10 -0.85 9.36
CA LEU A 99 -12.88 0.00 10.26
C LEU A 99 -13.85 0.86 9.45
N THR A 100 -15.14 0.77 9.79
CA THR A 100 -16.20 1.55 9.14
C THR A 100 -17.05 2.25 10.20
N GLY A 101 -17.90 3.20 9.79
CA GLY A 101 -18.85 3.84 10.70
C GLY A 101 -19.85 2.89 11.36
N LYS A 102 -20.00 1.65 10.85
CA LYS A 102 -20.82 0.59 11.46
C LYS A 102 -20.06 -0.24 12.50
N THR A 103 -18.73 -0.12 12.57
CA THR A 103 -17.91 -0.84 13.54
C THR A 103 -18.12 -0.23 14.93
N PRO A 104 -18.58 -0.98 15.94
CA PRO A 104 -18.85 -0.44 17.27
C PRO A 104 -17.61 0.19 17.93
N PRO A 105 -17.78 1.24 18.77
CA PRO A 105 -16.64 1.92 19.42
C PRO A 105 -15.72 0.98 20.22
N HIS A 106 -16.29 0.06 21.00
CA HIS A 106 -15.51 -0.91 21.80
C HIS A 106 -14.65 -1.82 20.91
N TYR A 107 -15.17 -2.24 19.76
CA TYR A 107 -14.44 -3.07 18.82
C TYR A 107 -13.29 -2.29 18.17
N ARG A 108 -13.51 -1.02 17.79
CA ARG A 108 -12.45 -0.17 17.22
C ARG A 108 -11.28 0.00 18.19
N MET A 109 -11.56 0.10 19.49
CA MET A 109 -10.54 0.23 20.53
C MET A 109 -9.75 -1.06 20.76
N ALA A 110 -10.39 -2.23 20.62
CA ALA A 110 -9.73 -3.52 20.81
C ALA A 110 -8.80 -3.92 19.64
N VAL A 111 -9.08 -3.44 18.43
CA VAL A 111 -8.32 -3.78 17.21
C VAL A 111 -7.29 -2.72 16.81
N TRP A 112 -7.30 -1.56 17.47
CA TRP A 112 -6.25 -0.56 17.34
C TRP A 112 -5.07 -0.91 18.23
#